data_AF-A0A561SQ88-F1
#
_entry.id   AF-A0A561SQ88-F1
#
_cell.length_a   1.000
_cell.length_b   1.000
_cell.length_c   1.000
_cell.angle_alpha   90.00
_cell.angle_beta   90.00
_cell.angle_gamma   90.00
#
_symmetry.space_group_name_H-M   'P 1'
#
loop_
_entity.id
_entity.type
_entity.pdbx_description
1 polymer ?
#
loop_
_entity_poly.entity_id
_entity_poly.type
_entity_poly.pdbx_seq_one_letter_code
_entity_poly.pdbx_strand_id
1 'polypeptide(L)'
;MLATVSFTVLTQAAARQSSDVVALLREGEREAALNAMPSSFASVGVPAMGGVFLGFIALIGLNATLGLFDSFSRGQADMTYNVVPGAKRFRTSHLYGGFLWGVIIFGICILLWGPADGPAAILDVLAFLSTFAMGAYCIVLLLVNNRLLPKPIRPKLWTNLIIGFGAFFYLGMLLYSLFRFGVVVG
;
A
#
# COMPACT_ATOMS: atom_id res chain seq x y z
N MET A 1 -5.25 -11.20 5.45
CA MET A 1 -6.23 -10.85 6.50
C MET A 1 -5.82 -11.35 7.89
N LEU A 2 -5.39 -12.61 8.06
CA LEU A 2 -4.97 -13.13 9.37
C LEU A 2 -3.78 -12.34 9.97
N ALA A 3 -2.75 -12.07 9.16
CA ALA A 3 -1.60 -11.25 9.58
C ALA A 3 -2.02 -9.84 10.03
N THR A 4 -2.93 -9.18 9.29
CA THR A 4 -3.44 -7.85 9.63
C THR A 4 -4.15 -7.84 10.98
N VAL A 5 -5.01 -8.85 11.25
CA VAL A 5 -5.70 -8.98 12.54
C VAL A 5 -4.69 -9.21 13.66
N SER A 6 -3.70 -10.10 13.45
CA SER A 6 -2.63 -10.34 14.43
C SER A 6 -1.84 -9.07 14.72
N PHE A 7 -1.44 -8.29 13.70
CA PHE A 7 -0.74 -7.01 13.87
C PHE A 7 -1.59 -5.96 14.59
N THR A 8 -2.88 -5.85 14.28
CA THR A 8 -3.79 -4.92 14.97
C THR A 8 -3.94 -5.28 16.45
N VAL A 9 -4.09 -6.56 16.77
CA VAL A 9 -4.18 -7.01 18.17
C VAL A 9 -2.86 -6.75 18.90
N LEU A 10 -1.72 -6.98 18.24
CA LEU A 10 -0.39 -6.75 18.81
C LEU A 10 -0.10 -5.28 19.06
N THR A 11 -0.39 -4.41 18.10
CA THR A 11 -0.26 -2.96 18.25
C THR A 11 -1.19 -2.42 19.35
N GLN A 12 -2.41 -2.94 19.47
CA GLN A 12 -3.31 -2.59 20.57
C GLN A 12 -2.80 -3.08 21.93
N ALA A 13 -2.19 -4.26 22.00
CA ALA A 13 -1.54 -4.76 23.22
C ALA A 13 -0.34 -3.88 23.60
N ALA A 14 0.49 -3.49 22.63
CA ALA A 14 1.63 -2.61 22.84
C ALA A 14 1.20 -1.22 23.35
N ALA A 15 0.15 -0.65 22.76
CA ALA A 15 -0.41 0.62 23.19
C ALA A 15 -0.98 0.59 24.62
N ARG A 16 -1.44 -0.58 25.11
CA ARG A 16 -1.89 -0.75 26.51
C ARG A 16 -0.72 -0.88 27.48
N GLN A 17 0.40 -1.43 27.03
CA GLN A 17 1.54 -1.74 27.87
C GLN A 17 2.54 -0.58 27.98
N SER A 18 2.53 0.32 26.99
CA SER A 18 3.40 1.49 26.92
C SER A 18 2.57 2.75 26.73
N SER A 19 2.21 3.39 27.85
CA SER A 19 1.31 4.55 27.88
C SER A 19 1.81 5.76 27.11
N ASP A 20 3.13 5.89 26.92
CA ASP A 20 3.77 7.00 26.19
C ASP A 20 3.80 6.82 24.67
N VAL A 21 3.64 5.61 24.15
CA VAL A 21 3.82 5.37 22.71
C VAL A 21 2.79 6.08 21.86
N VAL A 22 1.57 6.26 22.39
CA VAL A 22 0.51 7.03 21.71
C VAL A 22 0.82 8.53 21.72
N ALA A 23 1.47 9.05 22.77
CA ALA A 23 1.91 10.44 22.84
C ALA A 23 3.10 10.69 21.89
N LEU A 24 4.12 9.83 21.95
CA LEU A 24 5.30 9.87 21.08
C LEU A 24 4.93 9.73 19.59
N LEU A 25 3.94 8.88 19.25
CA LEU A 25 3.40 8.79 17.89
C LEU A 25 2.73 10.08 17.42
N ARG A 26 2.03 10.78 18.32
CA ARG A 26 1.39 12.07 17.99
C ARG A 26 2.41 13.19 17.81
N GLU A 27 3.55 13.08 18.47
CA GLU A 27 4.69 13.99 18.33
C GLU A 27 5.57 13.66 17.11
N GLY A 28 5.25 12.58 16.37
CA GLY A 28 5.94 12.20 15.13
C GLY A 28 7.08 11.21 15.32
N GLU A 29 7.34 10.74 16.56
CA GLU A 29 8.38 9.76 16.86
C GLU A 29 7.94 8.33 16.52
N ARG A 30 7.93 8.05 15.21
CA ARG A 30 7.55 6.74 14.64
C ARG A 30 8.51 5.61 15.05
N GLU A 31 9.77 5.92 15.32
CA GLU A 31 10.75 4.94 15.81
C GLU A 31 10.42 4.41 17.21
N ALA A 32 9.85 5.26 18.07
CA ALA A 32 9.41 4.85 19.40
C ALA A 32 8.31 3.77 19.31
N ALA A 33 7.39 3.89 18.35
CA ALA A 33 6.36 2.89 18.11
C ALA A 33 6.90 1.59 17.50
N LEU A 34 7.85 1.69 16.58
CA LEU A 34 8.51 0.51 15.98
C LEU A 34 9.30 -0.28 17.02
N ASN A 35 9.93 0.38 17.98
CA ASN A 35 10.66 -0.27 19.07
C ASN A 35 9.75 -0.77 20.20
N ALA A 36 8.58 -0.14 20.40
CA ALA A 36 7.61 -0.54 21.42
C ALA A 36 6.89 -1.87 21.10
N MET A 37 6.67 -2.18 19.82
CA MET A 37 6.04 -3.45 19.42
C MET A 37 6.88 -4.69 19.81
N PRO A 38 8.18 -4.79 19.48
CA PRO A 38 9.02 -5.92 19.90
C PRO A 38 9.27 -5.93 21.41
N SER A 39 9.29 -4.79 22.12
CA SER A 39 9.43 -4.77 23.58
C SER A 39 8.20 -5.33 24.29
N SER A 40 6.99 -5.07 23.79
CA SER A 40 5.77 -5.75 24.25
C SER A 40 5.82 -7.27 24.02
N PHE A 41 6.36 -7.70 22.87
CA PHE A 41 6.55 -9.12 22.58
C PHE A 41 7.55 -9.79 23.53
N ALA A 42 8.64 -9.08 23.86
CA ALA A 42 9.62 -9.54 24.83
C ALA A 42 9.07 -9.59 26.26
N SER A 43 8.09 -8.75 26.60
CA SER A 43 7.50 -8.69 27.95
C SER A 43 6.58 -9.86 28.29
N VAL A 44 5.99 -10.52 27.27
CA VAL A 44 5.08 -11.66 27.42
C VAL A 44 5.79 -13.00 27.17
N GLY A 45 6.94 -12.97 26.48
CA GLY A 45 7.70 -14.16 26.07
C GLY A 45 9.15 -14.17 26.57
N VAL A 46 10.03 -14.82 25.80
CA VAL A 46 11.48 -14.87 26.05
C VAL A 46 12.15 -13.67 25.35
N PRO A 47 13.26 -13.09 25.85
CA PRO A 47 13.91 -11.91 25.24
C PRO A 47 14.23 -12.04 23.74
N ALA A 48 14.46 -13.26 23.26
CA ALA A 48 14.68 -13.56 21.84
C ALA A 48 13.45 -13.37 20.93
N MET A 49 12.23 -13.31 21.50
CA MET A 49 11.00 -13.22 20.71
C MET A 49 10.82 -11.87 20.01
N GLY A 50 11.39 -10.78 20.52
CA GLY A 50 11.40 -9.49 19.82
C GLY A 50 12.16 -9.57 18.49
N GLY A 51 13.32 -10.25 18.48
CA GLY A 51 14.10 -10.47 17.27
C GLY A 51 13.39 -11.40 16.27
N VAL A 52 12.74 -12.47 16.76
CA VAL A 52 11.94 -13.37 15.92
C VAL A 52 10.76 -12.64 15.29
N PHE A 53 10.09 -11.75 16.04
CA PHE A 53 8.99 -10.95 15.54
C PHE A 53 9.43 -10.01 14.40
N LEU A 54 10.56 -9.31 14.57
CA LEU A 54 11.13 -8.47 13.52
C LEU A 54 11.54 -9.30 12.29
N GLY A 55 12.13 -10.47 12.48
CA GLY A 55 12.45 -11.39 11.38
C GLY A 55 11.21 -11.85 10.62
N PHE A 56 10.11 -12.13 11.32
CA PHE A 56 8.85 -12.53 10.69
C PHE A 56 8.19 -11.39 9.91
N ILE A 57 8.23 -10.17 10.45
CA ILE A 57 7.80 -8.96 9.72
C ILE A 57 8.62 -8.80 8.44
N ALA A 58 9.95 -8.93 8.53
CA ALA A 58 10.83 -8.79 7.37
C ALA A 58 10.52 -9.85 6.29
N LEU A 59 10.31 -11.12 6.69
CA LEU A 59 9.98 -12.20 5.77
C LEU A 59 8.61 -12.01 5.09
N ILE A 60 7.59 -11.61 5.85
CA ILE A 60 6.26 -11.31 5.28
C ILE A 60 6.36 -10.12 4.33
N GLY A 61 7.05 -9.06 4.74
CA GLY A 61 7.28 -7.88 3.92
C GLY A 61 7.94 -8.26 2.59
N LEU A 62 9.02 -9.03 2.64
CA LEU A 62 9.74 -9.48 1.45
C LEU A 62 8.85 -10.30 0.51
N ASN A 63 8.09 -11.27 1.04
CA ASN A 63 7.19 -12.07 0.21
C ASN A 63 6.06 -11.24 -0.41
N ALA A 64 5.46 -10.31 0.36
CA ALA A 64 4.41 -9.43 -0.13
C ALA A 64 4.92 -8.49 -1.24
N THR A 65 6.12 -7.93 -1.07
CA THR A 65 6.73 -7.03 -2.04
C THR A 65 7.11 -7.75 -3.33
N LEU A 66 7.66 -8.98 -3.24
CA LEU A 66 7.96 -9.79 -4.44
C LEU A 66 6.69 -10.12 -5.24
N GLY A 67 5.61 -10.52 -4.56
CA GLY A 67 4.33 -10.78 -5.21
C GLY A 67 3.72 -9.54 -5.86
N LEU A 68 3.90 -8.36 -5.24
CA LEU A 68 3.44 -7.08 -5.79
C LEU A 68 4.20 -6.70 -7.05
N PHE A 69 5.55 -6.80 -7.04
CA PHE A 69 6.37 -6.49 -8.21
C PHE A 69 6.10 -7.43 -9.37
N ASP A 70 5.91 -8.73 -9.11
CA ASP A 70 5.57 -9.69 -10.16
C ASP A 70 4.20 -9.38 -10.78
N SER A 71 3.18 -9.18 -9.94
CA SER A 71 1.81 -8.89 -10.39
C SER A 71 1.73 -7.58 -11.18
N PHE A 72 2.42 -6.53 -10.70
CA PHE A 72 2.51 -5.26 -11.41
C PHE A 72 3.21 -5.43 -12.77
N SER A 73 4.39 -6.04 -12.79
CA SER A 73 5.18 -6.17 -14.02
C SER A 73 4.44 -7.00 -15.08
N ARG A 74 3.72 -8.05 -14.65
CA ARG A 74 2.84 -8.83 -15.53
C ARG A 74 1.67 -8.01 -16.06
N GLY A 75 0.93 -7.34 -15.17
CA GLY A 75 -0.22 -6.53 -15.57
C GLY A 75 0.15 -5.44 -16.57
N GLN A 76 1.24 -4.71 -16.30
CA GLN A 76 1.73 -3.66 -17.19
C GLN A 76 2.26 -4.22 -18.51
N ALA A 77 2.97 -5.34 -18.51
CA ALA A 77 3.45 -5.99 -19.72
C ALA A 77 2.30 -6.47 -20.62
N ASP A 78 1.26 -7.08 -20.04
CA ASP A 78 0.11 -7.57 -20.78
C ASP A 78 -0.75 -6.44 -21.36
N MET A 79 -0.97 -5.36 -20.58
CA MET A 79 -1.66 -4.17 -21.09
C MET A 79 -0.86 -3.52 -22.23
N THR A 80 0.45 -3.35 -22.06
CA THR A 80 1.31 -2.74 -23.07
C THR A 80 1.33 -3.55 -24.36
N TYR A 81 1.46 -4.88 -24.25
CA TYR A 81 1.48 -5.78 -25.41
C TYR A 81 0.18 -5.75 -26.23
N ASN A 82 -0.98 -5.63 -25.55
CA ASN A 82 -2.29 -5.68 -26.20
C ASN A 82 -2.82 -4.32 -26.67
N VAL A 83 -2.49 -3.24 -25.95
CA VAL A 83 -3.07 -1.90 -26.16
C VAL A 83 -2.16 -0.99 -26.96
N VAL A 84 -0.83 -1.12 -26.86
CA VAL A 84 0.10 -0.20 -27.51
C VAL A 84 0.46 -0.68 -28.92
N PRO A 85 0.13 0.08 -29.99
CA PRO A 85 0.54 -0.27 -31.34
C PRO A 85 2.07 -0.25 -31.45
N GLY A 86 2.65 -1.40 -31.81
CA GLY A 86 4.10 -1.59 -31.92
C GLY A 86 4.74 -2.40 -30.78
N ALA A 87 4.06 -2.56 -29.64
CA ALA A 87 4.57 -3.37 -28.52
C ALA A 87 4.62 -4.87 -28.86
N LYS A 88 3.77 -5.34 -29.79
CA LYS A 88 3.79 -6.73 -30.32
C LYS A 88 5.08 -7.11 -31.04
N ARG A 89 5.93 -6.13 -31.39
CA ARG A 89 7.26 -6.38 -31.95
C ARG A 89 8.24 -6.95 -30.91
N PHE A 90 7.97 -6.72 -29.63
CA PHE A 90 8.79 -7.22 -28.53
C PHE A 90 8.14 -8.47 -27.91
N ARG A 91 8.96 -9.42 -27.47
CA ARG A 91 8.46 -10.58 -26.71
C ARG A 91 7.92 -10.11 -25.37
N THR A 92 6.81 -10.69 -24.91
CA THR A 92 6.20 -10.38 -23.60
C THR A 92 7.20 -10.48 -22.45
N SER A 93 8.17 -11.40 -22.53
CA SER A 93 9.25 -11.53 -21.54
C SER A 93 10.16 -10.30 -21.43
N HIS A 94 10.41 -9.59 -22.53
CA HIS A 94 11.24 -8.38 -22.52
C HIS A 94 10.46 -7.18 -21.97
N LEU A 95 9.16 -7.09 -22.26
CA LEU A 95 8.28 -6.09 -21.66
C LEU A 95 8.17 -6.30 -20.14
N TYR A 96 7.98 -7.54 -19.70
CA TYR A 96 8.00 -7.91 -18.28
C TYR A 96 9.32 -7.52 -17.62
N GLY A 97 10.45 -7.91 -18.21
CA GLY A 97 11.78 -7.57 -17.69
C GLY A 97 11.99 -6.05 -17.62
N GLY A 98 11.54 -5.31 -18.62
CA GLY A 98 11.63 -3.85 -18.66
C GLY A 98 10.84 -3.18 -17.52
N PHE A 99 9.59 -3.59 -17.28
CA PHE A 99 8.80 -3.06 -16.16
C PHE A 99 9.38 -3.45 -14.80
N LEU A 100 9.81 -4.70 -14.63
CA LEU A 100 10.39 -5.19 -13.38
C LEU A 100 11.66 -4.42 -13.03
N TRP A 101 12.61 -4.36 -13.96
CA TRP A 101 13.85 -3.62 -13.75
C TRP A 101 13.62 -2.11 -13.64
N GLY A 102 12.65 -1.56 -14.37
CA GLY A 102 12.27 -0.15 -14.26
C GLY A 102 11.85 0.23 -12.84
N VAL A 103 10.98 -0.56 -12.21
CA VAL A 103 10.53 -0.31 -10.83
C VAL A 103 11.67 -0.53 -9.82
N ILE A 104 12.51 -1.56 -10.01
CA ILE A 104 13.67 -1.82 -9.14
C ILE A 104 14.67 -0.66 -9.21
N ILE A 105 15.04 -0.22 -10.42
CA ILE A 105 15.96 0.89 -10.64
C ILE A 105 15.37 2.18 -10.06
N PHE A 106 14.08 2.45 -10.29
CA PHE A 106 13.40 3.60 -9.71
C PHE A 106 13.44 3.60 -8.17
N GLY A 107 13.20 2.44 -7.55
CA GLY A 107 13.34 2.28 -6.10
C GLY A 107 14.76 2.53 -5.61
N ILE A 108 15.79 2.02 -6.31
CA ILE A 108 17.20 2.28 -6.01
C ILE A 108 17.52 3.77 -6.13
N CYS A 109 17.04 4.44 -7.18
CA CYS A 109 17.23 5.88 -7.36
C CYS A 109 16.61 6.68 -6.22
N ILE A 110 15.41 6.31 -5.76
CA ILE A 110 14.77 6.96 -4.59
C ILE A 110 15.57 6.71 -3.31
N LEU A 111 16.16 5.53 -3.12
CA LEU A 111 16.98 5.27 -1.93
C LEU A 111 18.28 6.08 -1.94
N LEU A 112 18.87 6.31 -3.12
CA LEU A 112 20.13 7.05 -3.27
C LEU A 112 19.96 8.57 -3.32
N TRP A 113 18.83 9.06 -3.85
CA TRP A 113 18.53 10.48 -4.05
C TRP A 113 17.19 10.90 -3.43
N GLY A 114 16.78 10.21 -2.38
CA GLY A 114 15.50 10.46 -1.71
C GLY A 114 15.42 11.84 -1.04
N PRO A 115 14.20 12.27 -0.64
CA PRO A 115 13.98 13.56 0.01
C PRO A 115 14.85 13.75 1.25
N ALA A 116 15.25 15.00 1.52
CA ALA A 116 16.04 15.36 2.69
C ALA A 116 15.32 15.03 4.02
N ASP A 117 13.99 15.01 4.02
CA ASP A 117 13.14 14.67 5.17
C ASP A 117 13.01 13.15 5.43
N GLY A 118 13.76 12.33 4.68
CA GLY A 118 13.88 10.89 4.92
C GLY A 118 12.65 10.07 4.49
N PRO A 119 12.50 8.84 5.01
CA PRO A 119 11.43 7.90 4.62
C PRO A 119 10.00 8.40 4.89
N ALA A 120 9.85 9.42 5.73
CA ALA A 120 8.56 10.01 6.10
C ALA A 120 7.84 10.62 4.90
N ALA A 121 8.54 11.42 4.09
CA ALA A 121 7.97 12.04 2.89
C ALA A 121 7.49 10.99 1.87
N ILE A 122 8.21 9.87 1.75
CA ILE A 122 7.81 8.75 0.87
C ILE A 122 6.51 8.12 1.35
N LEU A 123 6.36 7.92 2.67
CA LEU A 123 5.14 7.37 3.26
C LEU A 123 3.94 8.31 3.08
N ASP A 124 4.16 9.61 3.16
CA ASP A 124 3.10 10.61 2.98
C ASP A 124 2.61 10.66 1.53
N VAL A 125 3.54 10.67 0.56
CA VAL A 125 3.21 10.55 -0.87
C VAL A 125 2.52 9.22 -1.16
N LEU A 126 2.99 8.12 -0.56
CA LEU A 126 2.38 6.80 -0.72
C LEU A 126 0.96 6.77 -0.17
N ALA A 127 0.71 7.37 1.00
CA ALA A 127 -0.61 7.44 1.60
C ALA A 127 -1.58 8.21 0.70
N PHE A 128 -1.17 9.38 0.21
CA PHE A 128 -1.96 10.19 -0.71
C PHE A 128 -2.26 9.44 -2.01
N LEU A 129 -1.22 8.91 -2.66
CA LEU A 129 -1.33 8.24 -3.95
C LEU A 129 -2.15 6.95 -3.86
N SER A 130 -2.03 6.19 -2.77
CA SER A 130 -2.79 4.96 -2.55
C SER A 130 -4.29 5.24 -2.40
N THR A 131 -4.65 6.24 -1.59
CA THR A 131 -6.05 6.65 -1.40
C THR A 131 -6.64 7.20 -2.70
N PHE A 132 -5.88 8.00 -3.44
CA PHE A 132 -6.30 8.52 -4.75
C PHE A 132 -6.51 7.39 -5.77
N ALA A 133 -5.52 6.51 -5.93
CA ALA A 133 -5.55 5.40 -6.89
C ALA A 133 -6.73 4.45 -6.61
N MET A 134 -6.98 4.12 -5.34
CA MET A 134 -8.10 3.27 -4.95
C MET A 134 -9.46 3.93 -5.26
N GLY A 135 -9.60 5.22 -4.98
CA GLY A 135 -10.81 5.98 -5.31
C GLY A 135 -11.08 6.05 -6.82
N ALA A 136 -10.05 6.36 -7.61
CA ALA A 136 -10.13 6.35 -9.07
C ALA A 136 -10.46 4.95 -9.61
N TYR A 137 -9.86 3.90 -9.04
CA TYR A 137 -10.13 2.51 -9.41
C TYR A 137 -11.60 2.14 -9.20
N CYS A 138 -12.21 2.52 -8.07
CA CYS A 138 -13.64 2.28 -7.83
C CYS A 138 -14.52 2.94 -8.91
N ILE A 139 -14.20 4.16 -9.34
CA ILE A 139 -14.93 4.86 -10.42
C ILE A 139 -14.77 4.13 -11.74
N VAL A 140 -13.54 3.81 -12.14
CA VAL A 140 -13.24 3.11 -13.40
C VAL A 140 -13.93 1.75 -13.43
N LEU A 141 -13.88 1.00 -12.33
CA LEU A 141 -14.52 -0.30 -12.20
C LEU A 141 -16.05 -0.19 -12.32
N LEU A 142 -16.66 0.84 -11.71
CA LEU A 142 -18.09 1.09 -11.86
C LEU A 142 -18.46 1.45 -13.31
N LEU A 143 -17.65 2.26 -14.00
CA LEU A 143 -17.88 2.62 -15.40
C LEU A 143 -17.70 1.44 -16.35
N VAL A 144 -16.59 0.72 -16.23
CA VAL A 144 -16.22 -0.42 -17.08
C VAL A 144 -17.21 -1.56 -16.89
N ASN A 145 -17.55 -1.90 -15.64
CA ASN A 145 -18.47 -3.01 -15.38
C ASN A 145 -19.89 -2.73 -15.88
N ASN A 146 -20.34 -1.48 -15.89
CA ASN A 146 -21.67 -1.15 -16.41
C ASN A 146 -21.71 -0.97 -17.93
N ARG A 147 -20.60 -0.57 -18.57
CA ARG A 147 -20.53 -0.35 -20.03
C ARG A 147 -20.06 -1.56 -20.84
N LEU A 148 -19.05 -2.28 -20.38
CA LEU A 148 -18.36 -3.30 -21.17
C LEU A 148 -18.82 -4.73 -20.87
N LEU A 149 -19.41 -5.00 -19.69
CA LEU A 149 -19.87 -6.35 -19.36
C LEU A 149 -21.18 -6.72 -20.09
N PRO A 150 -21.29 -7.95 -20.62
CA PRO A 150 -22.55 -8.54 -21.07
C PRO A 150 -23.59 -8.53 -19.95
N LYS A 151 -24.85 -8.23 -20.29
CA LYS A 151 -25.99 -8.16 -19.35
C LYS A 151 -26.05 -9.28 -18.29
N PRO A 152 -25.78 -10.57 -18.58
CA PRO A 152 -25.88 -11.63 -17.57
C PRO A 152 -24.82 -11.58 -16.45
N ILE A 153 -23.67 -10.91 -16.66
CA ILE A 153 -22.58 -10.84 -15.67
C ILE A 153 -22.40 -9.43 -15.09
N ARG A 154 -23.32 -8.50 -15.40
CA ARG A 154 -23.25 -7.14 -14.86
C ARG A 154 -23.44 -7.16 -13.35
N PRO A 155 -22.69 -6.32 -12.61
CA PRO A 155 -22.91 -6.16 -11.17
C PRO A 155 -24.34 -5.71 -10.89
N LYS A 156 -24.92 -6.27 -9.82
CA LYS A 156 -26.24 -5.88 -9.33
C LYS A 156 -26.18 -4.44 -8.80
N LEU A 157 -27.33 -3.77 -8.75
CA LEU A 157 -27.43 -2.38 -8.28
C LEU A 157 -26.80 -2.18 -6.88
N TRP A 158 -26.98 -3.15 -5.98
CA TRP A 158 -26.35 -3.16 -4.65
C TRP A 158 -24.81 -3.14 -4.71
N THR A 159 -24.20 -3.91 -5.61
CA THR A 159 -22.75 -3.93 -5.79
C THR A 159 -22.26 -2.59 -6.32
N ASN A 160 -23.00 -1.95 -7.23
CA ASN A 160 -22.69 -0.60 -7.72
C ASN A 160 -22.77 0.44 -6.61
N LEU A 161 -23.76 0.35 -5.72
CA LEU A 161 -23.89 1.25 -4.57
C LEU A 161 -22.71 1.11 -3.60
N ILE A 162 -22.28 -0.11 -3.32
CA ILE A 162 -21.11 -0.35 -2.45
C ILE A 162 -19.83 0.19 -3.08
N ILE A 163 -19.61 -0.05 -4.38
CA ILE A 163 -18.43 0.48 -5.09
C ILE A 163 -18.49 2.01 -5.16
N GLY A 164 -19.66 2.59 -5.42
CA GLY A 164 -19.87 4.04 -5.44
C GLY A 164 -19.63 4.67 -4.08
N PHE A 165 -20.08 4.03 -2.99
CA PHE A 165 -19.76 4.45 -1.63
C PHE A 165 -18.26 4.37 -1.36
N GLY A 166 -17.58 3.31 -1.81
CA GLY A 166 -16.13 3.20 -1.73
C GLY A 166 -15.41 4.35 -2.44
N ALA A 167 -15.81 4.67 -3.67
CA ALA A 167 -15.28 5.80 -4.43
C ALA A 167 -15.48 7.12 -3.68
N PHE A 168 -16.70 7.37 -3.19
CA PHE A 168 -17.03 8.57 -2.41
C PHE A 168 -16.22 8.63 -1.11
N PHE A 169 -16.04 7.51 -0.42
CA PHE A 169 -15.30 7.47 0.83
C PHE A 169 -13.81 7.74 0.59
N TYR A 170 -13.15 7.04 -0.35
CA TYR A 170 -11.73 7.23 -0.61
C TYR A 170 -11.42 8.63 -1.15
N LEU A 171 -12.15 9.11 -2.17
CA LEU A 171 -11.93 10.45 -2.74
C LEU A 171 -12.43 11.55 -1.81
N GLY A 172 -13.58 11.35 -1.16
CA GLY A 172 -14.14 12.32 -0.22
C GLY A 172 -13.28 12.51 1.01
N MET A 173 -12.75 11.42 1.60
CA MET A 173 -11.80 11.50 2.71
C MET A 173 -10.46 12.10 2.28
N LEU A 174 -9.99 11.81 1.07
CA LEU A 174 -8.77 12.43 0.55
C LEU A 174 -8.94 13.95 0.38
N LEU A 175 -10.05 14.38 -0.23
CA LEU A 175 -10.38 15.80 -0.38
C LEU A 175 -10.57 16.47 0.98
N TYR A 176 -11.32 15.85 1.89
CA TYR A 176 -11.49 16.35 3.25
C TYR A 176 -10.15 16.51 3.96
N SER A 177 -9.28 15.50 3.87
CA SER A 177 -7.94 15.54 4.46
C SER A 177 -7.13 16.71 3.89
N LEU A 178 -7.16 16.87 2.57
CA LEU A 178 -6.43 17.93 1.87
C LEU A 178 -6.95 19.34 2.22
N PHE A 179 -8.27 19.53 2.32
CA PHE A 179 -8.87 20.82 2.71
C PHE A 179 -8.71 21.13 4.20
N ARG A 180 -8.77 20.12 5.07
CA ARG A 180 -8.76 20.31 6.52
C ARG A 180 -7.36 20.42 7.10
N PHE A 181 -6.43 19.61 6.61
CA PHE A 181 -5.08 19.50 7.17
C PHE A 181 -4.01 20.21 6.33
N GLY A 182 -4.35 20.67 5.13
CA GLY A 182 -3.37 21.29 4.23
C GLY A 182 -2.41 20.25 3.65
N VAL A 183 -1.87 20.56 2.47
CA VAL A 183 -1.08 19.65 1.64
C VAL A 183 0.08 19.01 2.42
N VAL A 184 0.05 17.68 2.54
CA VAL A 184 1.16 16.81 3.07
C VAL A 184 2.33 16.72 2.07
N VAL A 185 2.49 17.76 1.25
CA VAL A 185 3.59 17.93 0.30
C VAL A 185 4.21 19.30 0.63
N GLY A 186 4.87 19.32 1.79
CA GLY A 186 5.93 20.28 2.12
C GLY A 186 7.19 19.46 2.25
#